data_AF-U2KG18-F1
#
_entry.id   AF-U2KG18-F1
#
_cell.length_a   1.000
_cell.length_b   1.000
_cell.length_c   1.000
_cell.angle_alpha   90.00
_cell.angle_beta   90.00
_cell.angle_gamma   90.00
#
_symmetry.space_group_name_H-M   'P 1'
#
loop_
_entity.id
_entity.type
_entity.pdbx_description
1 polymer ?
#
loop_
_entity_poly.entity_id
_entity_poly.type
_entity_poly.pdbx_seq_one_letter_code
_entity_poly.pdbx_strand_id
1 'polypeptide(L)'
;EECITYILNEVQKSGCNGFDDDEIFSMAVHYYDEDDIEVGKAVSCQVAVNHIVELTEEEKAEARQEAIKQYQREELAKIQSRNTRVKKTENAATQVQPSLFDF
;
A
#
# COMPACT_ATOMS: atom_id res chain seq x y z
N GLU A 1 -12.91 -28.85 -14.86
CA GLU A 1 -12.98 -28.96 -13.37
C GLU A 1 -12.05 -30.04 -12.81
N GLU A 2 -11.69 -31.06 -13.60
CA GLU A 2 -10.75 -32.11 -13.21
C GLU A 2 -9.34 -31.60 -12.90
N CYS A 3 -8.79 -30.67 -13.69
CA CYS A 3 -7.50 -30.02 -13.38
C CYS A 3 -7.45 -29.41 -11.96
N ILE A 4 -8.52 -28.72 -11.54
CA ILE A 4 -8.60 -28.14 -10.18
C ILE A 4 -8.63 -29.26 -9.13
N THR A 5 -9.37 -30.33 -9.39
CA THR A 5 -9.45 -31.48 -8.48
C THR A 5 -8.10 -32.17 -8.36
N TYR A 6 -7.36 -32.31 -9.45
CA TYR A 6 -6.01 -32.84 -9.47
C TYR A 6 -5.07 -32.01 -8.58
N ILE A 7 -5.03 -30.69 -8.82
CA ILE A 7 -4.21 -29.75 -8.04
C ILE A 7 -4.55 -29.85 -6.55
N LEU A 8 -5.84 -29.87 -6.19
CA LEU A 8 -6.27 -29.98 -4.79
C LEU A 8 -5.84 -31.30 -4.14
N ASN A 9 -5.90 -32.42 -4.86
CA ASN A 9 -5.43 -33.71 -4.34
C ASN A 9 -3.90 -33.74 -4.18
N GLU A 10 -3.17 -33.14 -5.10
CA GLU A 10 -1.71 -33.09 -5.06
C GLU A 10 -1.19 -32.16 -3.95
N VAL A 11 -1.83 -30.99 -3.78
CA VAL A 11 -1.64 -30.11 -2.62
C VAL A 11 -1.92 -30.85 -1.31
N GLN A 12 -3.02 -31.61 -1.23
CA GLN A 12 -3.35 -32.41 -0.06
C GLN A 12 -2.31 -33.51 0.23
N LYS A 13 -1.77 -34.16 -0.81
CA LYS A 13 -0.70 -35.17 -0.68
C LYS A 13 0.62 -34.55 -0.21
N SER A 14 0.94 -33.35 -0.69
CA SER A 14 2.11 -32.56 -0.29
C SER A 14 2.09 -32.23 1.21
N GLY A 15 0.90 -32.03 1.80
CA GLY A 15 0.75 -31.68 3.20
C GLY A 15 1.16 -30.23 3.53
N CYS A 16 1.50 -29.45 2.50
CA CYS A 16 1.73 -28.02 2.59
C CYS A 16 0.42 -27.26 2.31
N ASN A 17 0.22 -26.12 2.97
CA ASN A 17 -1.01 -25.32 2.85
C ASN A 17 -0.83 -24.03 2.03
N GLY A 18 0.38 -23.77 1.52
CA GLY A 18 0.71 -22.57 0.75
C GLY A 18 1.63 -22.94 -0.40
N PHE A 19 1.32 -22.37 -1.57
CA PHE A 19 2.01 -22.57 -2.83
C PHE A 19 2.12 -21.23 -3.54
N ASP A 20 3.22 -21.03 -4.26
CA ASP A 20 3.39 -19.89 -5.13
C ASP A 20 2.63 -20.09 -6.46
N ASP A 21 2.33 -19.00 -7.15
CA ASP A 21 1.56 -19.02 -8.40
C ASP A 21 2.22 -19.91 -9.47
N ASP A 22 3.56 -19.87 -9.56
CA ASP A 22 4.35 -20.67 -10.50
C ASP A 22 4.25 -22.18 -10.20
N GLU A 23 4.15 -22.57 -8.93
CA GLU A 23 4.02 -23.97 -8.54
C GLU A 23 2.65 -24.53 -8.94
N ILE A 24 1.59 -23.78 -8.65
CA ILE A 24 0.22 -24.13 -9.04
C ILE A 24 0.09 -24.16 -10.57
N PHE A 25 0.73 -23.21 -11.27
CA PHE A 25 0.77 -23.19 -12.72
C PHE A 25 1.48 -24.42 -13.30
N SER A 26 2.64 -24.80 -12.73
CA SER A 26 3.36 -26.01 -13.14
C SER A 26 2.49 -27.26 -12.98
N MET A 27 1.76 -27.41 -11.88
CA MET A 27 0.84 -28.53 -11.66
C MET A 27 -0.30 -28.55 -12.70
N ALA A 28 -0.80 -27.38 -13.08
CA ALA A 28 -1.78 -27.28 -14.15
C ALA A 28 -1.20 -27.70 -15.51
N VAL A 29 0.04 -27.31 -15.83
CA VAL A 29 0.72 -27.71 -17.06
C VAL A 29 0.93 -29.22 -17.09
N HIS A 30 1.42 -29.82 -16.00
CA HIS A 30 1.56 -31.27 -15.88
C HIS A 30 0.25 -32.00 -16.17
N TYR A 31 -0.88 -31.48 -15.68
CA TYR A 31 -2.21 -32.03 -15.98
C TYR A 31 -2.56 -32.07 -17.48
N TYR A 32 -2.11 -31.09 -18.27
CA TYR A 32 -2.42 -31.04 -19.70
C TYR A 32 -1.36 -31.70 -20.58
N ASP A 33 -0.13 -31.86 -20.08
CA ASP A 33 0.98 -32.47 -20.81
C ASP A 33 1.05 -33.99 -20.65
N GLU A 34 0.53 -34.54 -19.55
CA GLU A 34 0.54 -35.99 -19.29
C GLU A 34 -0.80 -36.65 -19.62
N ASP A 35 -0.75 -37.69 -20.46
CA ASP A 35 -1.95 -38.42 -20.93
C ASP A 35 -2.56 -39.37 -19.87
N ASP A 36 -1.80 -39.74 -18.82
CA ASP A 36 -2.19 -40.75 -17.83
C ASP A 36 -2.07 -40.20 -16.40
N ILE A 37 -2.97 -39.27 -16.06
CA ILE A 37 -2.99 -38.58 -14.76
C ILE A 37 -4.16 -39.04 -13.88
N GLU A 38 -3.85 -39.37 -12.63
CA GLU A 38 -4.85 -39.70 -11.62
C GLU A 38 -5.33 -38.46 -10.88
N VAL A 39 -6.50 -37.98 -11.27
CA VAL A 39 -7.14 -36.77 -10.70
C VAL A 39 -7.55 -36.93 -9.23
N GLY A 40 -7.84 -38.15 -8.79
CA GLY A 40 -8.32 -38.44 -7.44
C GLY A 40 -9.80 -38.11 -7.25
N LYS A 41 -10.23 -37.90 -6.00
CA LYS A 41 -11.63 -37.60 -5.65
C LYS A 41 -11.81 -36.11 -5.39
N ALA A 42 -13.02 -35.60 -5.60
CA ALA A 42 -13.37 -34.24 -5.22
C ALA A 42 -13.19 -34.07 -3.69
N VAL A 43 -12.40 -33.08 -3.30
CA VAL A 43 -12.12 -32.75 -1.91
C VAL A 43 -12.93 -31.52 -1.52
N SER A 44 -13.57 -31.56 -0.36
CA SER A 44 -14.17 -30.35 0.22
C SER A 44 -13.06 -29.56 0.92
N CYS A 45 -12.67 -28.43 0.33
CA CYS A 45 -11.61 -27.57 0.83
C CYS A 45 -12.00 -26.10 0.70
N GLN A 46 -11.43 -25.27 1.58
CA GLN A 46 -11.56 -23.83 1.52
C GLN A 46 -10.25 -23.24 1.00
N VAL A 47 -10.32 -22.54 -0.13
CA VAL A 47 -9.15 -21.91 -0.76
C VAL A 47 -9.13 -20.43 -0.38
N ALA A 48 -8.00 -19.96 0.12
CA ALA A 48 -7.77 -18.56 0.42
C ALA A 48 -6.60 -18.06 -0.43
N VAL A 49 -6.83 -16.99 -1.20
CA VAL A 49 -5.82 -16.39 -2.06
C VAL A 49 -5.27 -15.14 -1.36
N ASN A 50 -3.99 -15.15 -1.00
CA ASN A 50 -3.31 -13.95 -0.52
C ASN A 50 -2.79 -13.14 -1.71
N HIS A 51 -3.71 -12.64 -2.54
CA HIS A 51 -3.31 -11.78 -3.66
C HIS A 51 -2.90 -10.43 -3.10
N ILE A 52 -1.61 -10.27 -2.84
CA ILE A 52 -1.01 -8.95 -2.70
C ILE A 52 -1.03 -8.40 -4.11
N VAL A 53 -1.99 -7.50 -4.40
CA VAL A 53 -1.92 -6.68 -5.61
C VAL A 53 -0.51 -6.12 -5.63
N GLU A 54 0.30 -6.53 -6.60
CA GLU A 54 1.59 -5.93 -6.87
C GLU A 54 1.30 -4.48 -7.25
N LEU A 55 1.18 -3.61 -6.25
CA LEU A 55 1.24 -2.17 -6.40
C LEU A 55 2.56 -1.95 -7.11
N THR A 56 2.49 -1.71 -8.41
CA THR A 56 3.63 -1.44 -9.27
C THR A 56 4.49 -0.38 -8.57
N GLU A 57 5.81 -0.44 -8.75
CA GLU A 57 6.75 0.45 -8.02
C GLU A 57 6.37 1.94 -8.10
N GLU A 58 5.61 2.30 -9.14
CA GLU A 58 5.02 3.61 -9.40
C GLU A 58 4.11 4.12 -8.26
N GLU A 59 3.20 3.31 -7.74
CA GLU A 59 2.26 3.75 -6.67
C GLU A 59 2.96 3.91 -5.32
N LYS A 60 3.99 3.09 -5.06
CA LYS A 60 4.79 3.17 -3.82
C LYS A 60 5.70 4.40 -3.81
N ALA A 61 6.15 4.85 -4.98
CA ALA A 61 6.93 6.07 -5.13
C ALA A 61 6.04 7.32 -4.95
N GLU A 62 4.81 7.29 -5.46
CA GLU A 62 3.85 8.40 -5.34
C GLU A 62 3.49 8.67 -3.88
N ALA A 63 3.16 7.63 -3.10
CA ALA A 63 2.84 7.77 -1.68
C ALA A 63 4.01 8.36 -0.86
N ARG A 64 5.25 8.01 -1.20
CA ARG A 64 6.45 8.59 -0.56
C ARG A 64 6.62 10.06 -0.90
N GLN A 65 6.42 10.43 -2.16
CA GLN A 65 6.53 11.84 -2.58
C GLN A 65 5.42 12.69 -1.99
N GLU A 66 4.21 12.17 -1.87
CA GLU A 66 3.08 12.89 -1.31
C GLU A 66 3.26 13.16 0.19
N ALA A 67 3.74 12.17 0.94
CA ALA A 67 4.08 12.35 2.36
C ALA A 67 5.15 13.44 2.57
N ILE A 68 6.18 13.47 1.72
CA ILE A 68 7.24 14.51 1.78
C ILE A 68 6.66 15.89 1.44
N LYS A 69 5.84 15.99 0.39
CA LYS A 69 5.17 17.26 0.01
C LYS A 69 4.24 17.76 1.13
N GLN A 70 3.51 16.85 1.77
CA GLN A 70 2.63 17.17 2.90
C GLN A 70 3.40 17.72 4.11
N TYR A 71 4.53 17.10 4.46
CA TYR A 71 5.39 17.61 5.52
C TYR A 71 5.94 19.01 5.20
N GLN A 72 6.41 19.23 3.96
CA GLN A 72 6.94 20.52 3.53
C GLN A 72 5.90 21.65 3.56
N ARG A 73 4.66 21.39 3.10
CA ARG A 73 3.57 22.40 3.14
C ARG A 73 3.20 22.79 4.56
N GLU A 74 3.19 21.84 5.51
CA GLU A 74 2.84 22.11 6.89
C GLU A 74 3.89 22.97 7.58
N GLU A 75 5.17 22.68 7.37
CA GLU A 75 6.26 23.51 7.90
C GLU A 75 6.25 24.92 7.30
N LEU A 76 6.04 25.06 5.99
CA LEU A 76 5.88 26.37 5.36
C LEU A 76 4.66 27.13 5.88
N ALA A 77 3.53 26.45 6.09
CA ALA A 77 2.33 27.06 6.66
C ALA A 77 2.55 27.53 8.11
N LYS A 78 3.27 26.75 8.93
CA LYS A 78 3.67 27.19 10.29
C LYS A 78 4.56 28.43 10.23
N ILE A 79 5.54 28.49 9.34
CA ILE A 79 6.41 29.66 9.19
C ILE A 79 5.61 30.89 8.70
N GLN A 80 4.73 30.70 7.70
CA GLN A 80 3.87 31.78 7.20
C GLN A 80 2.93 32.31 8.28
N SER A 81 2.28 31.44 9.05
CA SER A 81 1.39 31.86 10.15
C SER A 81 2.12 32.62 11.26
N ARG A 82 3.37 32.24 11.57
CA ARG A 82 4.23 32.99 12.49
C ARG A 82 4.58 34.36 11.91
N ASN A 83 4.98 34.42 10.64
CA ASN A 83 5.35 35.67 9.98
C ASN A 83 4.17 36.64 9.79
N THR A 84 2.95 36.15 9.51
CA THR A 84 1.76 37.01 9.43
C THR A 84 1.38 37.57 10.80
N ARG A 85 1.54 36.77 11.87
CA ARG A 85 1.35 37.24 13.25
C ARG A 85 2.36 38.34 13.58
N VAL A 86 3.65 38.14 13.31
CA VAL A 86 4.70 39.14 13.55
C VAL A 86 4.40 40.44 12.80
N LYS A 87 4.08 40.37 11.50
CA LYS A 87 3.71 41.55 10.70
C LYS A 87 2.46 42.26 11.23
N LYS A 88 1.48 41.54 11.79
CA LYS A 88 0.31 42.17 12.42
C LYS A 88 0.68 42.88 13.73
N THR A 89 1.60 42.33 14.51
CA THR A 89 2.14 42.99 15.71
C THR A 89 3.01 44.19 15.39
N GLU A 90 3.84 44.14 14.33
CA GLU A 90 4.64 45.30 13.89
C GLU A 90 3.75 46.44 13.40
N ASN A 91 2.73 46.16 12.58
CA ASN A 91 1.78 47.20 12.14
C ASN A 91 0.91 47.76 13.28
N ALA A 92 0.69 46.99 14.35
CA ALA A 92 0.03 47.47 15.57
C ALA A 92 0.97 48.26 16.49
N ALA A 93 2.27 47.95 16.51
CA ALA A 93 3.27 48.68 17.30
C ALA A 93 3.62 50.05 16.71
N THR A 94 3.45 50.25 15.39
CA THR A 94 3.60 51.57 14.75
C THR A 94 2.41 52.50 15.01
N GLN A 95 1.30 52.00 15.56
CA GLN A 95 0.17 52.83 15.96
C GLN A 95 0.14 53.02 17.49
N VAL A 96 0.57 54.23 17.88
CA VAL A 96 0.19 54.93 19.11
C VAL A 96 0.89 54.47 20.40
N GLN A 97 2.14 54.91 20.58
CA GLN A 97 2.62 55.29 21.92
C GLN A 97 2.59 56.82 21.97
N PRO A 98 1.68 57.47 22.73
CA PRO A 98 1.77 58.91 22.92
C PRO A 98 3.04 59.20 23.72
N SER A 99 3.83 60.16 23.24
CA SER A 99 5.13 60.48 23.83
C SER A 99 4.94 61.10 25.22
N LEU A 100 5.76 60.69 26.19
CA LEU A 100 5.75 61.24 27.56
C LEU A 100 6.43 62.63 27.65
N PHE A 101 6.74 63.25 26.51
CA PHE A 101 7.36 64.58 26.43
C PHE A 101 6.46 65.63 25.75
N ASP A 102 5.18 65.31 25.52
CA ASP A 102 4.20 66.33 25.13
C ASP A 102 3.57 66.94 26.40
N PHE A 103 4.15 68.09 26.80
CA PHE A 103 3.91 69.02 27.93
C PHE A 103 4.65 68.78 29.26
#